data_AF-A0A9E3JAD3-F1
#
_entry.id   AF-A0A9E3JAD3-F1
#
_cell.length_a   1.000
_cell.length_b   1.000
_cell.length_c   1.000
_cell.angle_alpha   90.00
_cell.angle_beta   90.00
_cell.angle_gamma   90.00
#
_symmetry.space_group_name_H-M   'P 1'
#
loop_
_entity.id
_entity.type
_entity.pdbx_description
1 polymer ?
#
loop_
_entity_poly.entity_id
_entity_poly.type
_entity_poly.pdbx_seq_one_letter_code
_entity_poly.pdbx_strand_id
1 'polypeptide(L)'
;NATAAAAGVLGPLCAGMVAAWTGPAAAVGVNAASFGVSALCTAFVRFRARPAGADGERTGLWRDLRTGATFLRGHPVLRTLTALLFVFSFLTFGLNDLIIYHLKHDLGHGDDVVGTVMAVGALGTITGALLVARARRRLGFGVTWSAAVAVCGLAFAGMGWARDVSVVAALSAAFLACVAVAGTCSMSLRQEVTPEPLLGRVTAAFWTLHYSAAPIGAAVLTWAAEHQGTAPVGVTAGACCVLIAVTALFTPVRRA
;
A
#
# COMPACT_ATOMS: atom_id res chain seq x y z
N ASN A 1 -13.54 -6.36 10.99
CA ASN A 1 -12.46 -5.56 10.38
C ASN A 1 -12.21 -4.18 11.01
N ALA A 2 -12.72 -3.87 12.21
CA ALA A 2 -12.37 -2.63 12.92
C ALA A 2 -10.94 -2.68 13.52
N THR A 3 -10.51 -3.86 14.00
CA THR A 3 -9.17 -4.08 14.57
C THR A 3 -8.05 -3.91 13.56
N ALA A 4 -8.20 -4.41 12.33
CA ALA A 4 -7.20 -4.25 11.27
C ALA A 4 -7.08 -2.78 10.81
N ALA A 5 -8.20 -2.07 10.70
CA ALA A 5 -8.20 -0.63 10.39
C ALA A 5 -7.60 0.19 11.54
N ALA A 6 -7.92 -0.15 12.79
CA ALA A 6 -7.34 0.48 13.97
C ALA A 6 -5.83 0.20 14.06
N ALA A 7 -5.37 -1.02 13.82
CA ALA A 7 -3.94 -1.36 13.79
C ALA A 7 -3.19 -0.62 12.67
N GLY A 8 -3.79 -0.49 11.49
CA GLY A 8 -3.22 0.26 10.37
C GLY A 8 -3.06 1.76 10.62
N VAL A 9 -3.86 2.34 11.53
CA VAL A 9 -3.79 3.76 11.91
C VAL A 9 -2.94 3.96 13.18
N LEU A 10 -3.24 3.21 14.24
CA LEU A 10 -2.59 3.34 15.54
C LEU A 10 -1.16 2.81 15.52
N GLY A 11 -0.85 1.79 14.73
CA GLY A 11 0.49 1.20 14.64
C GLY A 11 1.55 2.23 14.23
N PRO A 12 1.43 2.87 13.04
CA PRO A 12 2.38 3.91 12.62
C PRO A 12 2.43 5.11 13.58
N LEU A 13 1.29 5.53 14.14
CA LEU A 13 1.21 6.63 15.12
C LEU A 13 2.04 6.32 16.38
N CYS A 14 1.81 5.16 16.99
CA CYS A 14 2.54 4.73 18.19
C CYS A 14 4.02 4.52 17.88
N ALA A 15 4.35 3.89 16.74
CA ALA A 15 5.74 3.69 16.32
C ALA A 15 6.50 5.02 16.16
N GLY A 16 5.87 6.01 15.51
CA GLY A 16 6.44 7.35 15.34
C GLY A 16 6.67 8.07 16.68
N MET A 17 5.69 8.05 17.59
CA MET A 17 5.82 8.65 18.92
C MET A 17 6.95 8.01 19.74
N VAL A 18 7.03 6.67 19.76
CA VAL A 18 8.07 5.97 20.51
C VAL A 18 9.45 6.28 19.92
N ALA A 19 9.58 6.28 18.58
CA ALA A 19 10.84 6.63 17.92
C ALA A 19 11.27 8.07 18.22
N ALA A 20 10.34 9.02 18.26
CA ALA A 20 10.63 10.42 18.57
C ALA A 20 11.12 10.63 20.01
N TRP A 21 10.61 9.87 20.99
CA TRP A 21 10.94 10.06 22.41
C TRP A 21 12.12 9.22 22.89
N THR A 22 12.29 8.03 22.32
CA THR A 22 13.27 7.05 22.82
C THR A 22 14.38 6.72 21.82
N GLY A 23 14.27 7.23 20.60
CA GLY A 23 15.18 6.96 19.49
C GLY A 23 14.84 5.68 18.71
N PRO A 24 15.41 5.50 17.50
CA PRO A 24 15.05 4.40 16.60
C PRO A 24 15.31 3.01 17.19
N ALA A 25 16.45 2.82 17.87
CA ALA A 25 16.82 1.52 18.45
C ALA A 25 15.85 1.08 19.57
N ALA A 26 15.45 2.02 20.43
CA ALA A 26 14.48 1.74 21.49
C ALA A 26 13.07 1.49 20.92
N ALA A 27 12.67 2.18 19.85
CA ALA A 27 11.43 1.89 19.15
C ALA A 27 11.38 0.48 18.56
N VAL A 28 12.50 -0.02 18.01
CA VAL A 28 12.61 -1.42 17.59
C VAL A 28 12.48 -2.37 18.78
N GLY A 29 13.07 -2.03 19.94
CA GLY A 29 12.91 -2.80 21.19
C GLY A 29 11.47 -2.86 21.68
N VAL A 30 10.75 -1.73 21.69
CA VAL A 30 9.32 -1.66 22.03
C VAL A 30 8.48 -2.47 21.05
N ASN A 31 8.78 -2.39 19.76
CA ASN A 31 8.11 -3.20 18.74
C ASN A 31 8.33 -4.70 19.02
N ALA A 32 9.57 -5.13 19.30
CA ALA A 32 9.87 -6.52 19.65
C ALA A 32 9.11 -6.99 20.91
N ALA A 33 9.04 -6.16 21.95
CA ALA A 33 8.27 -6.45 23.16
C ALA A 33 6.77 -6.61 22.87
N SER A 34 6.21 -5.77 22.00
CA SER A 34 4.79 -5.86 21.59
C SER A 34 4.48 -7.19 20.88
N PHE A 35 5.41 -7.68 20.05
CA PHE A 35 5.30 -9.00 19.42
C PHE A 35 5.41 -10.12 20.46
N GLY A 36 6.26 -9.97 21.49
CA GLY A 36 6.32 -10.89 22.63
C GLY A 36 4.99 -10.99 23.38
N VAL A 37 4.34 -9.85 23.66
CA VAL A 37 3.00 -9.80 24.26
C VAL A 37 1.97 -10.47 23.35
N SER A 38 2.01 -10.20 22.03
CA SER A 38 1.11 -10.83 21.07
C SER A 38 1.27 -12.36 21.03
N ALA A 39 2.51 -12.86 21.04
CA ALA A 39 2.82 -14.28 21.09
C ALA A 39 2.29 -14.92 22.39
N LEU A 40 2.49 -14.25 23.54
CA LEU A 40 1.99 -14.69 24.82
C LEU A 40 0.45 -14.75 24.86
N CYS A 41 -0.22 -13.69 24.40
CA CYS A 41 -1.68 -13.68 24.27
C CYS A 41 -2.16 -14.84 23.40
N THR A 42 -1.51 -15.08 22.25
CA THR A 42 -1.85 -16.16 21.32
C THR A 42 -1.65 -17.54 21.96
N ALA A 43 -0.62 -17.73 22.78
CA ALA A 43 -0.38 -18.97 23.52
C ALA A 43 -1.50 -19.28 24.53
N PHE A 44 -2.18 -18.26 25.05
CA PHE A 44 -3.32 -18.41 25.96
C PHE A 44 -4.67 -18.53 25.26
N VAL A 45 -4.75 -18.28 23.94
CA VAL A 45 -5.97 -18.50 23.16
C VAL A 45 -6.24 -19.99 23.04
N ARG A 46 -7.23 -20.47 23.78
CA ARG A 46 -7.76 -21.83 23.61
C ARG A 46 -8.66 -21.85 22.38
N PHE A 47 -8.15 -22.39 21.28
CA PHE A 47 -8.98 -22.70 20.13
C PHE A 47 -10.00 -23.76 20.55
N ARG A 48 -11.29 -23.45 20.39
CA ARG A 48 -12.34 -24.47 20.48
C ARG A 48 -12.02 -25.52 19.42
N ALA A 49 -11.88 -26.79 19.83
CA ALA A 49 -11.54 -27.87 18.91
C ALA A 49 -12.45 -27.77 17.68
N ARG A 50 -11.83 -27.57 16.50
CA ARG A 50 -12.55 -27.63 15.24
C ARG A 50 -13.20 -29.01 15.17
N PRO A 51 -14.47 -29.15 14.73
CA PRO A 51 -15.07 -30.45 14.54
C PRO A 51 -14.11 -31.32 13.72
N ALA A 52 -13.82 -32.54 14.18
CA ALA A 52 -12.97 -33.47 13.44
C ALA A 52 -13.59 -33.65 12.04
N GLY A 53 -12.89 -33.17 11.01
CA GLY A 53 -13.40 -33.05 9.63
C GLY A 53 -13.44 -31.63 9.06
N ALA A 54 -13.25 -30.59 9.89
CA ALA A 54 -13.06 -29.20 9.44
C ALA A 54 -11.61 -28.88 9.03
N ASP A 55 -10.71 -29.85 9.17
CA ASP A 55 -9.43 -29.87 8.45
C ASP A 55 -9.75 -30.17 6.99
N GLY A 56 -10.20 -29.16 6.25
CA GLY A 56 -10.12 -29.21 4.80
C GLY A 56 -8.70 -29.65 4.45
N GLU A 57 -8.57 -30.65 3.56
CA GLU A 57 -7.30 -31.23 3.14
C GLU A 57 -6.20 -30.17 3.20
N ARG A 58 -5.09 -30.44 3.92
CA ARG A 58 -3.88 -29.60 3.86
C ARG A 58 -3.38 -29.63 2.41
N THR A 59 -4.01 -28.83 1.57
CA THR A 59 -3.69 -28.68 0.18
C THR A 59 -2.34 -27.98 0.13
N GLY A 60 -1.39 -28.55 -0.62
CA GLY A 60 -0.03 -28.00 -0.69
C GLY A 60 -0.04 -26.52 -1.09
N LEU A 61 0.97 -25.76 -0.65
CA LEU A 61 1.12 -24.31 -0.89
C LEU A 61 0.80 -23.91 -2.35
N TRP A 62 1.31 -24.68 -3.31
CA TRP A 62 1.07 -24.46 -4.73
C TRP A 62 -0.40 -24.63 -5.15
N ARG A 63 -1.12 -25.58 -4.55
CA ARG A 63 -2.54 -25.80 -4.81
C ARG A 63 -3.37 -24.66 -4.22
N ASP A 64 -3.00 -24.14 -3.07
CA ASP A 64 -3.65 -22.99 -2.45
C ASP A 64 -3.45 -21.70 -3.25
N LEU A 65 -2.21 -21.44 -3.68
CA LEU A 65 -1.89 -20.32 -4.58
C LEU A 65 -2.62 -20.45 -5.91
N ARG A 66 -2.66 -21.65 -6.51
CA ARG A 66 -3.39 -21.89 -7.77
C ARG A 66 -4.89 -21.68 -7.59
N THR A 67 -5.46 -22.11 -6.45
CA THR A 67 -6.88 -21.90 -6.14
C THR A 67 -7.20 -20.40 -6.02
N GLY A 68 -6.39 -19.66 -5.26
CA GLY A 68 -6.53 -18.20 -5.14
C GLY A 68 -6.38 -17.49 -6.49
N ALA A 69 -5.35 -17.83 -7.26
CA ALA A 69 -5.12 -17.25 -8.59
C ALA A 69 -6.23 -17.59 -9.59
N THR A 70 -6.81 -18.79 -9.53
CA THR A 70 -7.94 -19.19 -10.38
C THR A 70 -9.18 -18.36 -10.04
N PHE A 71 -9.46 -18.14 -8.75
CA PHE A 71 -10.55 -17.27 -8.31
C PHE A 71 -10.35 -15.82 -8.77
N LEU A 72 -9.14 -15.27 -8.59
CA LEU A 72 -8.80 -13.92 -9.06
C LEU A 72 -9.02 -13.77 -10.57
N ARG A 73 -8.64 -14.77 -11.39
CA ARG A 73 -8.86 -14.75 -12.84
C ARG A 73 -10.32 -14.93 -13.25
N GLY A 74 -11.09 -15.67 -12.46
CA GLY A 74 -12.51 -15.93 -12.71
C GLY A 74 -13.42 -14.74 -12.41
N HIS A 75 -13.07 -13.92 -11.41
CA HIS A 75 -13.87 -12.76 -11.03
C HIS A 75 -13.47 -11.50 -11.83
N PRO A 76 -14.34 -10.94 -12.70
CA PRO A 76 -13.95 -9.91 -13.67
C PRO A 76 -13.41 -8.62 -13.03
N VAL A 77 -13.99 -8.20 -11.90
CA VAL A 77 -13.52 -7.03 -11.13
C VAL A 77 -12.15 -7.31 -10.50
N LEU A 78 -12.00 -8.41 -9.75
CA LEU A 78 -10.73 -8.75 -9.09
C LEU A 78 -9.60 -9.01 -10.08
N ARG A 79 -9.88 -9.64 -11.23
CA ARG A 79 -8.88 -9.87 -12.28
C ARG A 79 -8.29 -8.54 -12.75
N THR A 80 -9.16 -7.61 -13.11
CA THR A 80 -8.76 -6.29 -13.61
C THR A 80 -8.04 -5.51 -12.52
N LEU A 81 -8.61 -5.48 -11.32
CA LEU A 81 -8.03 -4.78 -10.18
C LEU A 81 -6.64 -5.34 -9.83
N THR A 82 -6.45 -6.66 -9.88
CA THR A 82 -5.15 -7.30 -9.64
C THR A 82 -4.12 -6.90 -10.69
N ALA A 83 -4.50 -6.87 -11.97
CA ALA A 83 -3.61 -6.44 -13.05
C ALA A 83 -3.22 -4.97 -12.92
N LEU A 84 -4.19 -4.09 -12.63
CA LEU A 84 -3.94 -2.66 -12.42
C LEU A 84 -3.06 -2.43 -11.19
N LEU A 85 -3.32 -3.13 -10.09
CA LEU A 85 -2.51 -3.05 -8.87
C LEU A 85 -1.12 -3.61 -9.06
N PHE A 86 -0.93 -4.64 -9.89
CA PHE A 86 0.41 -5.15 -10.22
C PHE A 86 1.28 -4.06 -10.86
N VAL A 87 0.75 -3.38 -11.88
CA VAL A 87 1.45 -2.26 -12.53
C VAL A 87 1.62 -1.09 -11.55
N PHE A 88 0.59 -0.77 -10.77
CA PHE A 88 0.67 0.28 -9.76
C PHE A 88 1.75 0.00 -8.72
N SER A 89 1.95 -1.26 -8.30
CA SER A 89 2.97 -1.66 -7.31
C SER A 89 4.38 -1.54 -7.86
N PHE A 90 4.55 -1.95 -9.11
CA PHE A 90 5.80 -1.75 -9.85
C PHE A 90 6.18 -0.27 -9.85
N LEU A 91 5.20 0.61 -10.06
CA LEU A 91 5.45 2.05 -10.02
C LEU A 91 5.70 2.51 -8.58
N THR A 92 4.79 2.24 -7.64
CA THR A 92 4.77 2.89 -6.31
C THR A 92 5.90 2.55 -5.37
N PHE A 93 6.43 1.32 -5.39
CA PHE A 93 7.45 0.92 -4.41
C PHE A 93 8.79 1.65 -4.60
N GLY A 94 9.18 1.96 -5.84
CA GLY A 94 10.38 2.76 -6.12
C GLY A 94 10.18 4.26 -5.86
N LEU A 95 8.94 4.73 -5.73
CA LEU A 95 8.67 6.16 -5.60
C LEU A 95 9.08 6.71 -4.24
N ASN A 96 8.98 5.91 -3.17
CA ASN A 96 9.41 6.34 -1.83
C ASN A 96 10.93 6.59 -1.79
N ASP A 97 11.70 5.69 -2.40
CA ASP A 97 13.14 5.84 -2.59
C ASP A 97 13.46 7.09 -3.42
N LEU A 98 12.62 7.41 -4.41
CA LEU A 98 12.78 8.60 -5.23
C LEU A 98 12.58 9.91 -4.43
N ILE A 99 11.68 9.94 -3.44
CA ILE A 99 11.54 11.10 -2.53
C ILE A 99 12.83 11.33 -1.77
N ILE A 100 13.42 10.25 -1.23
CA ILE A 100 14.67 10.30 -0.48
C ILE A 100 15.81 10.75 -1.40
N TYR A 101 15.89 10.17 -2.61
CA TYR A 101 16.89 10.54 -3.60
C TYR A 101 16.78 12.01 -3.99
N HIS A 102 15.56 12.49 -4.30
CA HIS A 102 15.33 13.89 -4.68
C HIS A 102 15.76 14.87 -3.59
N LEU A 103 15.37 14.62 -2.34
CA LEU A 103 15.75 15.47 -1.22
C LEU A 103 17.27 15.51 -0.99
N LYS A 104 17.94 14.36 -1.09
CA LYS A 104 19.38 14.26 -0.82
C LYS A 104 20.26 14.69 -1.97
N HIS A 105 19.98 14.21 -3.18
CA HIS A 105 20.83 14.40 -4.36
C HIS A 105 20.43 15.63 -5.17
N ASP A 106 19.13 15.86 -5.40
CA ASP A 106 18.70 16.99 -6.23
C ASP A 106 18.61 18.31 -5.46
N LEU A 107 18.28 18.25 -4.16
CA LEU A 107 18.13 19.42 -3.28
C LEU A 107 19.24 19.56 -2.23
N GLY A 108 20.09 18.54 -2.03
CA GLY A 108 21.25 18.61 -1.14
C GLY A 108 20.91 18.62 0.36
N HIS A 109 19.72 18.16 0.77
CA HIS A 109 19.29 18.14 2.17
C HIS A 109 19.77 16.90 2.93
N GLY A 110 19.87 17.04 4.26
CA GLY A 110 20.28 15.98 5.18
C GLY A 110 19.14 15.04 5.62
N ASP A 111 19.49 14.07 6.48
CA ASP A 111 18.58 13.05 7.02
C ASP A 111 17.45 13.63 7.89
N ASP A 112 17.68 14.80 8.51
CA ASP A 112 16.72 15.54 9.32
C ASP A 112 15.51 16.00 8.49
N VAL A 113 15.78 16.57 7.32
CA VAL A 113 14.74 17.02 6.38
C VAL A 113 14.00 15.82 5.79
N VAL A 114 14.72 14.77 5.41
CA VAL A 114 14.11 13.52 4.91
C VAL A 114 13.19 12.91 5.95
N GLY A 115 13.66 12.79 7.20
CA GLY A 115 12.85 12.29 8.31
C GLY A 115 11.58 13.10 8.53
N THR A 116 11.69 14.43 8.45
CA THR A 116 10.54 15.34 8.57
C THR A 116 9.53 15.16 7.43
N VAL A 117 9.99 15.11 6.18
CA VAL A 117 9.13 14.88 5.01
C VAL A 117 8.44 13.52 5.09
N MET A 118 9.16 12.49 5.53
CA MET A 118 8.62 11.14 5.70
C MET A 118 7.59 11.07 6.84
N ALA A 119 7.80 11.82 7.92
CA ALA A 119 6.83 11.94 9.01
C ALA A 119 5.53 12.63 8.53
N VAL A 120 5.64 13.72 7.75
CA VAL A 120 4.47 14.36 7.11
C VAL A 120 3.78 13.40 6.14
N GLY A 121 4.56 12.63 5.38
CA GLY A 121 4.09 11.52 4.56
C GLY A 121 3.24 10.50 5.33
N ALA A 122 3.71 10.08 6.51
CA ALA A 122 3.01 9.15 7.38
C ALA A 122 1.66 9.71 7.88
N LEU A 123 1.58 11.01 8.18
CA LEU A 123 0.30 11.69 8.46
C LEU A 123 -0.66 11.55 7.27
N GLY A 124 -0.15 11.67 6.05
CA GLY A 124 -0.89 11.38 4.81
C GLY A 124 -1.52 9.99 4.83
N THR A 125 -0.74 8.93 5.09
CA THR A 125 -1.24 7.55 5.21
C THR A 125 -2.41 7.44 6.20
N ILE A 126 -2.27 8.04 7.38
CA ILE A 126 -3.31 8.04 8.42
C ILE A 126 -4.56 8.76 7.92
N THR A 127 -4.41 9.96 7.36
CA THR A 127 -5.51 10.73 6.78
C THR A 127 -6.23 9.94 5.70
N GLY A 128 -5.49 9.30 4.79
CA GLY A 128 -6.06 8.44 3.74
C GLY A 128 -6.86 7.27 4.30
N ALA A 129 -6.30 6.55 5.28
CA ALA A 129 -6.95 5.43 5.94
C ALA A 129 -8.23 5.83 6.71
N LEU A 130 -8.31 7.04 7.24
CA LEU A 130 -9.51 7.57 7.89
C LEU A 130 -10.57 8.04 6.89
N LEU A 131 -10.13 8.66 5.79
CA LEU A 131 -11.03 9.22 4.78
C LEU A 131 -11.65 8.16 3.85
N VAL A 132 -10.98 7.02 3.65
CA VAL A 132 -11.41 5.98 2.69
C VAL A 132 -12.85 5.50 2.93
N ALA A 133 -13.24 5.27 4.17
CA ALA A 133 -14.59 4.79 4.50
C ALA A 133 -15.67 5.85 4.19
N ARG A 134 -15.34 7.14 4.29
CA ARG A 134 -16.25 8.22 3.95
C ARG A 134 -16.29 8.48 2.45
N ALA A 135 -15.15 8.40 1.77
CA ALA A 135 -15.05 8.50 0.32
C ALA A 135 -15.82 7.35 -0.38
N ARG A 136 -15.59 6.09 0.02
CA ARG A 136 -16.31 4.93 -0.54
C ARG A 136 -17.83 5.06 -0.39
N ARG A 137 -18.32 5.53 0.77
CA ARG A 137 -19.76 5.70 1.00
C ARG A 137 -20.39 6.79 0.14
N ARG A 138 -19.64 7.82 -0.25
CA ARG A 138 -20.15 8.96 -1.04
C ARG A 138 -19.98 8.78 -2.54
N LEU A 139 -18.87 8.20 -2.97
CA LEU A 139 -18.45 8.16 -4.37
C LEU A 139 -18.46 6.75 -4.98
N GLY A 140 -18.62 5.71 -4.15
CA GLY A 140 -18.47 4.31 -4.58
C GLY A 140 -17.00 3.88 -4.68
N PHE A 141 -16.77 2.58 -4.90
CA PHE A 141 -15.42 2.01 -4.97
C PHE A 141 -14.68 2.49 -6.22
N GLY A 142 -15.29 2.35 -7.40
CA GLY A 142 -14.64 2.67 -8.68
C GLY A 142 -14.09 4.10 -8.77
N VAL A 143 -14.88 5.10 -8.36
CA VAL A 143 -14.45 6.51 -8.36
C VAL A 143 -13.40 6.77 -7.29
N THR A 144 -13.59 6.27 -6.07
CA THR A 144 -12.65 6.47 -4.95
C THR A 144 -11.27 5.91 -5.29
N TRP A 145 -11.23 4.68 -5.82
CA TRP A 145 -9.98 4.00 -6.15
C TRP A 145 -9.28 4.69 -7.33
N SER A 146 -10.01 4.98 -8.41
CA SER A 146 -9.42 5.62 -9.60
C SER A 146 -8.91 7.03 -9.31
N ALA A 147 -9.67 7.82 -8.53
CA ALA A 147 -9.25 9.15 -8.12
C ALA A 147 -7.99 9.10 -7.23
N ALA A 148 -7.92 8.17 -6.29
CA ALA A 148 -6.72 7.99 -5.46
C ALA A 148 -5.49 7.66 -6.33
N VAL A 149 -5.61 6.72 -7.27
CA VAL A 149 -4.49 6.36 -8.16
C VAL A 149 -4.09 7.52 -9.07
N ALA A 150 -5.04 8.31 -9.58
CA ALA A 150 -4.75 9.50 -10.38
C ALA A 150 -4.02 10.58 -9.57
N VAL A 151 -4.52 10.92 -8.38
CA VAL A 151 -3.89 11.92 -7.50
C VAL A 151 -2.51 11.45 -7.05
N CYS A 152 -2.33 10.16 -6.78
CA CYS A 152 -1.04 9.55 -6.52
C CYS A 152 -0.04 9.80 -7.67
N GLY A 153 -0.46 9.57 -8.92
CA GLY A 153 0.34 9.86 -10.11
C GLY A 153 0.68 11.34 -10.27
N LEU A 154 -0.30 12.23 -10.06
CA LEU A 154 -0.09 13.68 -10.15
C LEU A 154 0.85 14.20 -9.06
N ALA A 155 0.68 13.72 -7.82
CA ALA A 155 1.55 14.09 -6.70
C ALA A 155 3.01 13.72 -7.00
N PHE A 156 3.20 12.54 -7.61
CA PHE A 156 4.53 12.08 -7.98
C PHE A 156 5.14 12.85 -9.16
N ALA A 157 4.35 13.12 -10.21
CA ALA A 157 4.79 13.95 -11.33
C ALA A 157 5.22 15.35 -10.87
N GLY A 158 4.49 15.94 -9.92
CA GLY A 158 4.85 17.23 -9.33
C GLY A 158 6.10 17.18 -8.46
N MET A 159 6.41 16.03 -7.84
CA MET A 159 7.49 15.90 -6.88
C MET A 159 8.86 16.16 -7.48
N GLY A 160 9.14 15.62 -8.67
CA GLY A 160 10.45 15.81 -9.30
C GLY A 160 10.73 17.26 -9.74
N TRP A 161 9.72 18.12 -9.75
CA TRP A 161 9.85 19.56 -10.07
C TRP A 161 9.85 20.44 -8.82
N ALA A 162 9.49 19.89 -7.66
CA ALA A 162 9.36 20.63 -6.43
C ALA A 162 10.73 20.97 -5.86
N ARG A 163 11.07 22.26 -5.79
CA ARG A 163 12.33 22.73 -5.18
C ARG A 163 12.19 23.05 -3.70
N ASP A 164 10.97 23.37 -3.28
CA ASP A 164 10.67 23.71 -1.89
C ASP A 164 10.33 22.46 -1.08
N VAL A 165 11.02 22.27 0.05
CA VAL A 165 10.82 21.14 0.97
C VAL A 165 9.36 21.04 1.43
N SER A 166 8.69 22.17 1.68
CA SER A 166 7.28 22.19 2.08
C SER A 166 6.36 21.63 1.00
N VAL A 167 6.67 21.89 -0.26
CA VAL A 167 5.92 21.34 -1.41
C VAL A 167 6.19 19.84 -1.53
N VAL A 168 7.44 19.41 -1.39
CA VAL A 168 7.80 17.98 -1.36
C VAL A 168 7.07 17.26 -0.23
N ALA A 169 7.01 17.84 0.97
CA ALA A 169 6.29 17.28 2.12
C ALA A 169 4.79 17.14 1.84
N ALA A 170 4.15 18.17 1.30
CA ALA A 170 2.72 18.15 0.97
C ALA A 170 2.40 17.10 -0.11
N LEU A 171 3.22 17.01 -1.15
CA LEU A 171 3.08 16.01 -2.21
C LEU A 171 3.32 14.59 -1.69
N SER A 172 4.28 14.39 -0.78
CA SER A 172 4.55 13.10 -0.12
C SER A 172 3.36 12.65 0.72
N ALA A 173 2.77 13.56 1.50
CA ALA A 173 1.55 13.29 2.25
C ALA A 173 0.37 12.94 1.34
N ALA A 174 0.16 13.69 0.26
CA ALA A 174 -0.91 13.41 -0.70
C ALA A 174 -0.72 12.04 -1.38
N PHE A 175 0.51 11.72 -1.78
CA PHE A 175 0.90 10.45 -2.36
C PHE A 175 0.57 9.28 -1.41
N LEU A 176 1.10 9.32 -0.18
CA LEU A 176 0.91 8.25 0.80
C LEU A 176 -0.54 8.12 1.28
N ALA A 177 -1.28 9.22 1.38
CA ALA A 177 -2.72 9.19 1.64
C ALA A 177 -3.46 8.41 0.54
N CYS A 178 -3.13 8.67 -0.73
CA CYS A 178 -3.77 8.02 -1.85
C CYS A 178 -3.39 6.54 -1.97
N VAL A 179 -2.14 6.18 -1.70
CA VAL A 179 -1.70 4.78 -1.61
C VAL A 179 -2.50 4.05 -0.54
N ALA A 180 -2.68 4.65 0.65
CA ALA A 180 -3.50 4.08 1.72
C ALA A 180 -4.96 3.88 1.28
N VAL A 181 -5.58 4.89 0.66
CA VAL A 181 -6.95 4.81 0.13
C VAL A 181 -7.08 3.68 -0.88
N ALA A 182 -6.18 3.60 -1.86
CA ALA A 182 -6.21 2.57 -2.90
C ALA A 182 -6.02 1.16 -2.32
N GLY A 183 -5.06 0.99 -1.40
CA GLY A 183 -4.79 -0.28 -0.72
C GLY A 183 -5.97 -0.74 0.15
N THR A 184 -6.51 0.14 0.99
CA THR A 184 -7.65 -0.18 1.86
C THR A 184 -8.91 -0.48 1.04
N CYS A 185 -9.21 0.32 0.01
CA CYS A 185 -10.33 0.03 -0.90
C CYS A 185 -10.18 -1.38 -1.50
N SER A 186 -9.01 -1.69 -2.05
CA SER A 186 -8.76 -2.96 -2.74
C SER A 186 -8.86 -4.16 -1.78
N MET A 187 -8.43 -3.99 -0.53
CA MET A 187 -8.60 -4.98 0.52
C MET A 187 -10.08 -5.17 0.87
N SER A 188 -10.82 -4.08 1.09
CA SER A 188 -12.25 -4.17 1.41
C SER A 188 -13.06 -4.83 0.30
N LEU A 189 -12.81 -4.48 -0.97
CA LEU A 189 -13.51 -5.12 -2.09
C LEU A 189 -13.23 -6.62 -2.13
N ARG A 190 -11.97 -7.04 -1.95
CA ARG A 190 -11.63 -8.47 -1.88
C ARG A 190 -12.35 -9.17 -0.74
N GLN A 191 -12.49 -8.54 0.42
CA GLN A 191 -13.24 -9.09 1.55
C GLN A 191 -14.74 -9.18 1.26
N GLU A 192 -15.30 -8.23 0.51
CA GLU A 192 -16.73 -8.18 0.18
C GLU A 192 -17.13 -9.24 -0.85
N VAL A 193 -16.29 -9.50 -1.87
CA VAL A 193 -16.65 -10.41 -2.99
C VAL A 193 -16.08 -11.82 -2.86
N THR A 194 -15.15 -12.06 -1.93
CA THR A 194 -14.51 -13.38 -1.78
C THR A 194 -15.17 -14.20 -0.67
N PRO A 195 -15.61 -15.45 -0.95
CA PRO A 195 -16.12 -16.34 0.09
C PRO A 195 -15.11 -16.56 1.22
N GLU A 196 -15.60 -16.61 2.47
CA GLU A 196 -14.77 -16.74 3.67
C GLU A 196 -13.73 -17.89 3.60
N PRO A 197 -14.07 -19.11 3.11
CA PRO A 197 -13.09 -20.21 3.01
C PRO A 197 -11.95 -19.96 2.01
N LEU A 198 -12.16 -19.06 1.04
CA LEU A 198 -11.18 -18.73 -0.01
C LEU A 198 -10.42 -17.44 0.29
N LEU A 199 -10.89 -16.62 1.24
CA LEU A 199 -10.34 -15.29 1.50
C LEU A 199 -8.84 -15.33 1.78
N GLY A 200 -8.37 -16.28 2.60
CA GLY A 200 -6.94 -16.45 2.89
C GLY A 200 -6.13 -16.80 1.63
N ARG A 201 -6.60 -17.76 0.83
CA ARG A 201 -5.93 -18.23 -0.39
C ARG A 201 -5.88 -17.15 -1.48
N VAL A 202 -6.99 -16.44 -1.68
CA VAL A 202 -7.11 -15.32 -2.63
C VAL A 202 -6.23 -14.14 -2.18
N THR A 203 -6.23 -13.85 -0.87
CA THR A 203 -5.39 -12.79 -0.31
C THR A 203 -3.91 -13.10 -0.49
N ALA A 204 -3.48 -14.32 -0.19
CA ALA A 204 -2.10 -14.76 -0.40
C ALA A 204 -1.68 -14.65 -1.88
N ALA A 205 -2.49 -15.21 -2.80
CA ALA A 205 -2.20 -15.14 -4.23
C ALA A 205 -2.11 -13.69 -4.74
N PHE A 206 -3.00 -12.80 -4.26
CA PHE A 206 -2.95 -11.38 -4.57
C PHE A 206 -1.65 -10.73 -4.08
N TRP A 207 -1.27 -10.96 -2.82
CA TRP A 207 -0.04 -10.38 -2.25
C TRP A 207 1.21 -10.89 -2.98
N THR A 208 1.27 -12.19 -3.32
CA THR A 208 2.38 -12.75 -4.08
C THR A 208 2.54 -12.04 -5.43
N LEU A 209 1.45 -11.83 -6.17
CA LEU A 209 1.50 -11.10 -7.44
C LEU A 209 1.91 -9.64 -7.23
N HIS A 210 1.25 -8.95 -6.30
CA HIS A 210 1.48 -7.54 -6.01
C HIS A 210 2.94 -7.26 -5.60
N TYR A 211 3.49 -8.04 -4.67
CA TYR A 211 4.87 -7.87 -4.20
C TYR A 211 5.91 -8.38 -5.19
N SER A 212 5.59 -9.29 -6.11
CA SER A 212 6.57 -9.77 -7.09
C SER A 212 7.05 -8.66 -8.05
N ALA A 213 6.20 -7.66 -8.32
CA ALA A 213 6.53 -6.54 -9.20
C ALA A 213 7.36 -5.44 -8.49
N ALA A 214 7.22 -5.34 -7.17
CA ALA A 214 7.75 -4.21 -6.40
C ALA A 214 9.28 -4.08 -6.44
N PRO A 215 10.08 -5.14 -6.21
CA PRO A 215 11.55 -5.04 -6.27
C PRO A 215 12.06 -4.66 -7.65
N ILE A 216 11.44 -5.21 -8.69
CA ILE A 216 11.82 -4.94 -10.09
C ILE A 216 11.51 -3.48 -10.42
N GLY A 217 10.33 -3.01 -10.02
CA GLY A 217 9.92 -1.62 -10.20
C GLY A 217 10.83 -0.64 -9.47
N ALA A 218 11.17 -0.93 -8.21
CA ALA A 218 12.11 -0.14 -7.43
C ALA A 218 13.49 -0.04 -8.12
N ALA A 219 14.03 -1.16 -8.59
CA ALA A 219 15.31 -1.18 -9.29
C ALA A 219 15.26 -0.39 -10.60
N VAL A 220 14.21 -0.56 -11.41
CA VAL A 220 14.07 0.14 -12.70
C VAL A 220 13.90 1.64 -12.52
N LEU A 221 13.07 2.07 -11.57
CA LEU A 221 12.79 3.48 -11.34
C LEU A 221 13.97 4.22 -10.72
N THR A 222 14.66 3.61 -9.76
CA THR A 222 15.86 4.22 -9.15
C THR A 222 17.00 4.30 -10.16
N TRP A 223 17.25 3.24 -10.93
CA TRP A 223 18.22 3.26 -12.03
C TRP A 223 17.89 4.34 -13.07
N ALA A 224 16.62 4.45 -13.49
CA ALA A 224 16.21 5.47 -14.45
C ALA A 224 16.40 6.88 -13.88
N ALA A 225 16.13 7.08 -12.59
CA ALA A 225 16.27 8.38 -11.94
C ALA A 225 17.74 8.78 -11.75
N GLU A 226 18.63 7.83 -11.51
CA GLU A 226 20.08 8.09 -11.48
C GLU A 226 20.60 8.60 -12.82
N HIS A 227 20.08 8.09 -13.95
CA HIS A 227 20.57 8.44 -15.29
C HIS A 227 19.86 9.65 -15.91
N GLN A 228 18.56 9.80 -15.65
CA GLN A 228 17.71 10.82 -16.30
C GLN A 228 17.28 11.93 -15.34
N GLY A 229 17.52 11.76 -14.04
CA GLY A 229 16.99 12.62 -12.98
C GLY A 229 15.60 12.20 -12.53
N THR A 230 15.19 12.70 -11.37
CA THR A 230 13.90 12.35 -10.74
C THR A 230 12.69 12.95 -11.45
N ALA A 231 12.83 14.13 -12.06
CA ALA A 231 11.74 14.83 -12.76
C ALA A 231 11.13 14.04 -13.94
N PRO A 232 11.91 13.59 -14.96
CA PRO A 232 11.33 12.85 -16.08
C PRO A 232 10.78 11.48 -15.66
N VAL A 233 11.45 10.80 -14.72
CA VAL A 233 10.94 9.53 -14.15
C VAL A 233 9.64 9.77 -13.39
N GLY A 234 9.59 10.85 -12.63
CA GLY A 234 8.41 11.39 -11.94
C GLY A 234 7.21 11.53 -12.86
N VAL A 235 7.39 12.29 -13.94
CA VAL A 235 6.34 12.53 -14.93
C VAL A 235 5.91 11.24 -15.63
N THR A 236 6.85 10.38 -15.99
CA THR A 236 6.55 9.13 -16.70
C THR A 236 5.76 8.16 -15.81
N ALA A 237 6.23 7.93 -14.58
CA ALA A 237 5.53 7.09 -13.61
C ALA A 237 4.16 7.68 -13.23
N GLY A 238 4.09 9.01 -13.06
CA GLY A 238 2.85 9.73 -12.81
C GLY A 238 1.83 9.59 -13.94
N ALA A 239 2.27 9.74 -15.18
CA ALA A 239 1.45 9.53 -16.37
C ALA A 239 0.94 8.08 -16.45
N CYS A 240 1.79 7.10 -16.16
CA CYS A 240 1.38 5.70 -16.08
C CYS A 240 0.31 5.47 -15.00
N CYS A 241 0.43 6.09 -13.81
CA CYS A 241 -0.60 6.04 -12.78
C CYS A 241 -1.92 6.68 -13.24
N VAL A 242 -1.88 7.81 -13.94
CA VAL A 242 -3.09 8.42 -14.52
C VAL A 242 -3.70 7.51 -15.58
N LEU A 243 -2.89 6.86 -16.42
CA LEU A 243 -3.38 5.86 -17.38
C LEU A 243 -4.02 4.66 -16.68
N ILE A 244 -3.47 4.18 -15.57
CA ILE A 244 -4.10 3.14 -14.73
C ILE A 244 -5.47 3.62 -14.22
N ALA A 245 -5.57 4.85 -13.73
CA ALA A 245 -6.83 5.41 -13.26
C ALA A 245 -7.86 5.54 -14.39
N VAL A 246 -7.45 6.03 -15.57
CA VAL A 246 -8.31 6.19 -16.74
C VAL A 246 -8.79 4.82 -17.24
N THR A 247 -7.89 3.85 -17.38
CA THR A 247 -8.25 2.48 -17.79
C THR A 247 -9.21 1.84 -16.79
N ALA A 248 -9.05 2.07 -15.49
CA ALA A 248 -9.98 1.59 -14.47
C ALA A 248 -11.43 2.07 -14.69
N LEU A 249 -11.62 3.31 -15.18
CA LEU A 249 -12.94 3.88 -15.49
C LEU A 249 -13.64 3.16 -16.65
N PHE A 250 -12.89 2.55 -17.57
CA PHE A 250 -13.44 1.78 -18.69
C PHE A 250 -13.62 0.28 -18.39
N THR A 251 -13.30 -0.15 -17.17
CA THR A 251 -13.32 -1.56 -16.78
C THR A 251 -14.43 -1.85 -15.76
N PRO A 252 -14.69 -3.13 -15.42
CA PRO A 252 -15.68 -3.50 -14.40
C PRO A 252 -15.42 -2.87 -13.03
N VAL A 253 -14.19 -2.40 -12.75
CA VAL A 253 -13.81 -1.66 -11.55
C VAL A 253 -14.67 -0.41 -11.34
N ARG A 254 -15.10 0.27 -12.41
CA ARG A 254 -15.98 1.45 -12.30
C ARG A 254 -17.32 1.14 -11.66
N ARG A 255 -17.86 -0.06 -11.89
CA ARG A 255 -19.23 -0.47 -11.50
C ARG A 255 -19.27 -1.23 -10.17
N ALA A 256 -18.10 -1.48 -9.57
CA ALA A 256 -17.95 -2.15 -8.29
C ALA A 256 -18.14 -1.20 -7.10
#